data_AF-A0A1H8FM99-F1
#
_entry.id   AF-A0A1H8FM99-F1
#
_cell.length_a   1.000
_cell.length_b   1.000
_cell.length_c   1.000
_cell.angle_alpha   90.00
_cell.angle_beta   90.00
_cell.angle_gamma   90.00
#
_symmetry.space_group_name_H-M   'P 1'
#
loop_
_entity.id
_entity.type
_entity.pdbx_description
1 polymer ?
#
loop_
_entity_poly.entity_id
_entity_poly.type
_entity_poly.pdbx_seq_one_letter_code
_entity_poly.pdbx_strand_id
1 'polypeptide(L)'
;MALVIYDIPFAPDLAGLWHVQINGVPTENFDSRVAAIGYAVQQCKLLGGQGGVQVLVSVEGADGMWREFESNAKRPVDELQ
;
A
#
# COMPACT_ATOMS: atom_id res chain seq x y z
N MET A 1 -7.16 -4.56 17.97
CA MET A 1 -6.94 -4.85 16.54
C MET A 1 -5.90 -3.85 16.06
N ALA A 2 -4.74 -4.31 15.60
CA ALA A 2 -3.70 -3.42 15.08
C ALA A 2 -3.98 -3.09 13.61
N LEU A 3 -3.63 -1.89 13.17
CA LEU A 3 -3.76 -1.46 11.78
C LEU A 3 -2.35 -1.29 11.18
N VAL A 4 -2.14 -1.87 10.00
CA VAL A 4 -0.93 -1.70 9.20
C VAL A 4 -1.36 -1.20 7.83
N ILE A 5 -0.82 -0.06 7.41
CA ILE A 5 -1.07 0.50 6.09
C ILE A 5 0.24 0.53 5.31
N TYR A 6 0.20 -0.01 4.10
CA TYR A 6 1.27 0.08 3.12
C TYR A 6 0.91 1.19 2.12
N ASP A 7 1.51 2.36 2.28
CA ASP A 7 1.26 3.54 1.46
C ASP A 7 2.18 3.56 0.24
N ILE A 8 1.62 3.78 -0.95
CA ILE A 8 2.36 3.98 -2.21
C ILE A 8 1.96 5.33 -2.83
N PRO A 9 2.88 6.31 -2.88
CA PRO A 9 2.62 7.62 -3.48
C PRO A 9 2.40 7.54 -5.00
N PHE A 10 1.91 8.63 -5.59
CA PHE A 10 1.71 8.75 -7.03
C PHE A 10 3.02 8.98 -7.80
N ALA A 11 4.04 9.54 -7.15
CA ALA A 11 5.30 9.91 -7.76
C ALA A 11 6.50 9.22 -7.07
N PRO A 12 7.60 8.98 -7.80
CA PRO A 12 8.85 8.54 -7.19
C PRO A 12 9.48 9.67 -6.36
N ASP A 13 10.49 9.32 -5.58
CA ASP A 13 11.32 10.28 -4.86
C ASP A 13 12.25 11.09 -5.79
N LEU A 14 13.11 11.93 -5.20
CA LEU A 14 14.08 12.74 -5.92
C LEU A 14 15.14 11.93 -6.69
N ALA A 15 15.39 10.67 -6.31
CA ALA A 15 16.29 9.76 -6.99
C ALA A 15 15.59 8.97 -8.12
N GLY A 16 14.28 9.15 -8.30
CA GLY A 16 13.48 8.40 -9.26
C GLY A 16 13.06 7.02 -8.77
N LEU A 17 13.22 6.74 -7.47
CA LEU A 17 12.86 5.47 -6.84
C LEU A 17 11.46 5.53 -6.25
N TRP A 18 10.74 4.42 -6.37
CA TRP A 18 9.45 4.22 -5.73
C TRP A 18 9.64 3.62 -4.36
N HIS A 19 8.76 4.00 -3.44
CA HIS A 19 8.80 3.56 -2.05
C HIS A 19 7.46 3.01 -1.62
N VAL A 20 7.51 2.01 -0.75
CA VAL A 20 6.38 1.68 0.10
C VAL A 20 6.68 2.22 1.48
N GLN A 21 5.71 2.94 2.06
CA GLN A 21 5.81 3.45 3.42
C GLN A 21 4.90 2.63 4.33
N ILE A 22 5.41 2.25 5.50
CA ILE A 22 4.60 1.66 6.55
C ILE A 22 4.48 2.70 7.65
N ASN A 23 3.26 3.20 7.89
CA ASN A 23 3.01 4.28 8.85
C ASN A 23 3.93 5.49 8.64
N GLY A 24 4.15 5.89 7.38
CA GLY A 24 4.99 7.02 6.99
C GLY A 24 6.51 6.76 6.97
N VAL A 25 6.96 5.54 7.28
CA VAL A 25 8.40 5.17 7.20
C VAL A 25 8.68 4.40 5.91
N PRO A 26 9.51 4.91 4.98
CA PRO A 26 9.92 4.17 3.79
C PRO A 26 10.65 2.88 4.17
N THR A 27 10.29 1.77 3.51
CA THR A 27 10.86 0.46 3.85
C THR A 27 11.82 -0.09 2.81
N GLU A 28 11.46 0.03 1.53
CA GLU A 28 12.13 -0.63 0.40
C GLU A 28 12.09 0.28 -0.82
N ASN A 29 13.11 0.17 -1.67
CA ASN A 29 13.25 0.93 -2.91
C ASN A 29 12.85 0.06 -4.10
N PHE A 30 12.13 0.64 -5.05
CA PHE A 30 11.68 -0.04 -6.26
C PHE A 30 11.93 0.80 -7.51
N ASP A 31 12.30 0.14 -8.60
CA ASP A 31 12.52 0.81 -9.91
C ASP A 31 11.19 1.20 -10.60
N SER A 32 10.05 0.72 -10.10
CA SER A 32 8.74 1.08 -10.65
C SER A 32 7.63 1.06 -9.61
N ARG A 33 6.59 1.86 -9.86
CA ARG A 33 5.37 1.89 -9.05
C ARG A 33 4.69 0.54 -8.96
N VAL A 34 4.63 -0.17 -10.09
CA VAL A 34 3.98 -1.47 -10.18
C VAL A 34 4.72 -2.49 -9.31
N ALA A 35 6.05 -2.43 -9.25
CA ALA A 35 6.84 -3.27 -8.35
C ALA A 35 6.55 -2.95 -6.87
N ALA A 36 6.49 -1.66 -6.50
CA ALA A 36 6.12 -1.23 -5.14
C ALA A 36 4.72 -1.72 -4.73
N ILE A 37 3.72 -1.57 -5.61
CA ILE A 37 2.35 -2.08 -5.38
C ILE A 37 2.36 -3.60 -5.25
N GLY A 38 3.07 -4.32 -6.14
CA GLY A 38 3.18 -5.77 -6.08
C GLY A 38 3.75 -6.27 -4.75
N TYR A 39 4.81 -5.61 -4.27
CA TYR A 39 5.39 -5.87 -2.96
C TYR A 39 4.38 -5.64 -1.83
N ALA A 40 3.71 -4.48 -1.79
CA ALA A 40 2.73 -4.16 -0.75
C ALA A 40 1.59 -5.19 -0.69
N VAL A 41 1.04 -5.57 -1.85
CA VAL A 41 0.00 -6.61 -1.94
C VAL A 41 0.50 -7.96 -1.42
N GLN A 42 1.74 -8.33 -1.73
CA GLN A 42 2.32 -9.57 -1.20
C GLN A 42 2.46 -9.51 0.32
N GLN A 43 2.95 -8.41 0.89
CA GLN A 43 3.06 -8.24 2.34
C GLN A 43 1.70 -8.27 3.03
N CYS A 44 0.69 -7.59 2.46
CA CYS A 44 -0.67 -7.61 2.99
C CYS A 44 -1.28 -9.02 3.04
N LYS A 45 -0.99 -9.87 2.06
CA LYS A 45 -1.46 -11.27 2.07
C LYS A 45 -0.79 -12.10 3.16
N LEU A 46 0.50 -11.88 3.40
CA LEU A 46 1.26 -12.60 4.42
C LEU A 46 0.83 -12.19 5.84
N LEU A 47 0.62 -10.89 6.09
CA LEU A 47 0.23 -10.37 7.39
C LEU A 47 -1.27 -10.46 7.67
N GLY A 48 -2.12 -10.27 6.66
CA GLY A 48 -3.58 -10.32 6.80
C GLY A 48 -4.14 -11.71 7.16
N GLY A 49 -3.32 -12.76 7.05
CA GLY A 49 -3.64 -14.09 7.58
C GLY A 49 -3.44 -14.22 9.09
N GLN A 50 -2.82 -13.24 9.74
CA GLN A 50 -2.60 -13.23 11.20
C GLN A 50 -3.80 -12.59 11.90
N GLY A 51 -4.47 -13.35 12.77
CA GLY A 51 -5.63 -12.85 13.52
C GLY A 51 -5.28 -11.63 14.38
N GLY A 52 -6.17 -10.63 14.38
CA GLY A 52 -6.03 -9.43 15.22
C GLY A 52 -5.29 -8.26 14.56
N VAL A 53 -4.86 -8.40 13.31
CA VAL A 53 -4.26 -7.33 12.50
C VAL A 53 -5.11 -7.06 11.26
N GLN A 54 -5.52 -5.81 11.07
CA GLN A 54 -6.07 -5.33 9.81
C GLN A 54 -4.94 -4.77 8.98
N VAL A 55 -4.86 -5.16 7.70
CA VAL A 55 -3.80 -4.73 6.79
C VAL A 55 -4.40 -4.18 5.51
N LEU A 56 -3.99 -2.97 5.14
CA LEU A 56 -4.47 -2.25 3.96
C LEU A 56 -3.29 -1.86 3.05
N VAL A 57 -3.56 -1.79 1.76
CA VAL A 57 -2.71 -1.11 0.78
C VAL A 57 -3.38 0.22 0.45
N SER A 58 -2.67 1.33 0.62
CA SER A 58 -3.16 2.65 0.24
C SER A 58 -2.37 3.17 -0.96
N VAL A 59 -3.08 3.56 -2.02
CA VAL A 59 -2.46 4.00 -3.27
C VAL A 59 -2.97 5.39 -3.63
N GLU A 60 -2.05 6.33 -3.82
CA GLU A 60 -2.39 7.69 -4.24
C GLU A 60 -2.70 7.75 -5.75
N GLY A 61 -3.87 8.22 -6.15
CA GLY A 61 -4.20 8.40 -7.57
C GLY A 61 -3.45 9.57 -8.21
N ALA A 62 -3.51 9.65 -9.53
CA ALA A 62 -3.02 10.83 -10.28
C ALA A 62 -3.76 12.12 -9.92
N ASP A 63 -4.93 11.97 -9.31
CA ASP A 63 -5.78 13.03 -8.77
C ASP A 63 -5.37 13.46 -7.35
N GLY A 64 -4.32 12.87 -6.78
CA GLY A 64 -3.88 13.13 -5.40
C GLY A 64 -4.79 12.50 -4.33
N MET A 65 -5.77 11.68 -4.73
CA MET A 65 -6.66 11.01 -3.79
C MET A 65 -6.12 9.64 -3.41
N TRP A 66 -6.04 9.37 -2.12
CA TRP A 66 -5.66 8.07 -1.58
C TRP A 66 -6.83 7.10 -1.65
N ARG A 67 -6.55 5.86 -2.08
CA ARG A 67 -7.53 4.78 -2.15
C ARG A 67 -6.97 3.56 -1.43
N GLU A 68 -7.75 3.08 -0.47
CA GLU A 68 -7.38 1.94 0.36
C GLU A 68 -7.98 0.65 -0.20
N PHE A 69 -7.20 -0.42 -0.17
CA PHE A 69 -7.58 -1.74 -0.64
C PHE A 69 -7.23 -2.78 0.42
N GLU A 70 -8.10 -3.78 0.59
CA GLU A 70 -7.77 -4.95 1.41
C GLU A 70 -6.68 -5.81 0.77
N SER A 71 -6.21 -6.83 1.49
CA SER A 71 -5.14 -7.75 1.06
C SER A 71 -5.36 -8.45 -0.29
N ASN A 72 -6.60 -8.49 -0.79
CA ASN A 72 -6.90 -9.02 -2.12
C ASN A 72 -6.63 -8.00 -3.25
N ALA A 73 -6.52 -6.71 -2.94
CA ALA A 73 -6.32 -5.58 -3.86
C ALA A 73 -7.28 -5.53 -5.05
N LYS A 74 -8.50 -6.08 -4.89
CA LYS A 74 -9.49 -6.17 -5.97
C LYS A 74 -10.53 -5.05 -5.95
N ARG A 75 -10.85 -4.49 -4.78
CA ARG A 75 -11.86 -3.43 -4.61
C ARG A 75 -11.43 -2.45 -3.52
N PRO A 76 -11.68 -1.14 -3.70
CA PRO A 76 -11.48 -0.17 -2.64
C PRO A 76 -12.40 -0.47 -1.44
N VAL A 77 -11.93 -0.20 -0.22
CA VAL A 77 -12.74 -0.39 1.00
C VAL A 77 -13.89 0.63 1.11
N ASP A 78 -13.76 1.79 0.46
CA ASP A 78 -14.75 2.88 0.51
C ASP A 78 -15.95 2.68 -0.43
N GLU A 79 -15.95 1.65 -1.29
CA GLU A 79 -17.11 1.30 -2.14
C GLU A 79 -18.21 0.51 -1.39
N LEU A 80 -18.14 0.42 -0.05
CA LEU A 80 -19.08 -0.33 0.79
C LEU A 80 -20.05 0.53 1.61
N GLN A 81 -20.14 1.85 1.35
CA GLN A 81 -21.15 2.72 1.95
C GLN A 81 -22.48 2.72 1.19
#